data_AF-A0A7S1S774-F1
#
_entry.id   AF-A0A7S1S774-F1
#
_cell.length_a   1.000
_cell.length_b   1.000
_cell.length_c   1.000
_cell.angle_alpha   90.00
_cell.angle_beta   90.00
_cell.angle_gamma   90.00
#
_symmetry.space_group_name_H-M   'P 1'
#
loop_
_entity.id
_entity.type
_entity.pdbx_description
1 polymer ?
#
loop_
_entity_poly.entity_id
_entity_poly.type
_entity_poly.pdbx_seq_one_letter_code
_entity_poly.pdbx_strand_id
1 'polypeptide(L)'
;KALLVGYAQQPRPQGPIVIQNGKTGAVDFYNPFDEAVEFTVQVDNPAFIAGSRSFRLDSRKSSSITVQFKSDKAQAGRLIVTAAQRVPTPWIFFLKGAT
;
A
#
# COMPACT_ATOMS: atom_id res chain seq x y z
N LYS A 1 22.10 -34.21 -6.27
CA LYS A 1 20.76 -33.65 -6.56
C LYS A 1 20.47 -32.59 -5.50
N ALA A 2 20.43 -31.31 -5.86
CA ALA A 2 20.17 -30.24 -4.90
C ALA A 2 18.75 -29.71 -5.12
N LEU A 3 17.99 -29.53 -4.04
CA LEU A 3 16.67 -28.90 -4.05
C LEU A 3 16.88 -27.42 -3.73
N LEU A 4 16.50 -26.53 -4.65
CA LEU A 4 16.40 -25.10 -4.38
C LEU A 4 15.07 -24.84 -3.67
N VAL A 5 15.14 -24.40 -2.42
CA VAL A 5 13.95 -24.07 -1.62
C VAL A 5 13.90 -22.56 -1.42
N GLY A 6 12.87 -21.91 -1.97
CA GLY A 6 12.58 -20.50 -1.72
C GLY A 6 11.59 -20.37 -0.56
N TYR A 7 11.82 -19.43 0.35
CA TYR A 7 10.88 -19.06 1.41
C TYR A 7 10.29 -17.69 1.13
N ALA A 8 8.97 -17.57 1.08
CA ALA A 8 8.29 -16.29 0.93
C ALA A 8 8.16 -15.61 2.30
N GLN A 9 8.72 -14.43 2.44
CA GLN A 9 8.53 -13.61 3.65
C GLN A 9 7.25 -12.79 3.54
N GLN A 10 6.65 -12.51 4.71
CA GLN A 10 5.55 -11.56 4.79
C GLN A 10 5.99 -10.19 4.26
N PRO A 11 5.07 -9.42 3.66
CA PRO A 11 5.39 -8.09 3.16
C PRO A 11 5.93 -7.22 4.29
N ARG A 12 7.15 -6.73 4.10
CA ARG A 12 7.78 -5.82 5.07
C ARG A 12 7.11 -4.46 4.97
N PRO A 13 6.79 -3.81 6.11
CA PRO A 13 6.27 -2.46 6.07
C PRO A 13 7.25 -1.52 5.38
N GLN A 14 6.74 -0.67 4.48
CA GLN A 14 7.54 0.31 3.74
C GLN A 14 7.20 1.72 4.20
N GLY A 15 8.20 2.59 4.31
CA GLY A 15 8.01 4.00 4.68
C GLY A 15 8.72 4.41 5.96
N PRO A 16 8.74 5.71 6.28
CA PRO A 16 7.62 6.62 6.04
C PRO A 16 7.62 7.30 4.67
N ILE A 17 6.49 7.22 3.97
CA ILE A 17 6.22 7.97 2.74
C ILE A 17 5.73 9.36 3.15
N VAL A 18 6.50 10.39 2.81
CA VAL A 18 6.20 11.78 3.20
C VAL A 18 5.26 12.43 2.19
N ILE A 19 4.13 12.96 2.66
CA ILE A 19 3.13 13.65 1.86
C ILE A 19 2.93 15.05 2.43
N GLN A 20 3.15 16.07 1.59
CA GLN A 20 2.97 17.47 1.98
C GLN A 20 1.48 17.85 2.02
N ASN A 21 1.10 18.79 2.86
CA ASN A 21 -0.28 19.25 2.97
C ASN A 21 -0.80 19.75 1.62
N GLY A 22 -1.98 19.29 1.23
CA GLY A 22 -2.60 19.60 -0.05
C GLY A 22 -1.97 18.91 -1.26
N LYS A 23 -0.91 18.10 -1.08
CA LYS A 23 -0.30 17.31 -2.17
C LYS A 23 -0.77 15.86 -2.17
N THR A 24 -0.61 15.25 -3.34
CA THR A 24 -0.82 13.81 -3.55
C THR A 24 0.53 13.11 -3.55
N GLY A 25 0.70 12.13 -2.67
CA GLY A 25 1.78 11.15 -2.71
C GLY A 25 1.40 9.92 -3.53
N ALA A 26 2.41 9.18 -3.96
CA ALA A 26 2.28 7.94 -4.72
C ALA A 26 2.92 6.79 -3.92
N VAL A 27 2.19 5.69 -3.77
CA VAL A 27 2.67 4.46 -3.12
C VAL A 27 2.72 3.37 -4.18
N ASP A 28 3.92 2.93 -4.53
CA ASP A 28 4.11 1.88 -5.51
C ASP A 28 3.72 0.52 -4.91
N PHE A 29 2.87 -0.19 -5.63
CA PHE A 29 2.34 -1.48 -5.24
C PHE A 29 2.53 -2.49 -6.37
N TYR A 30 3.06 -3.65 -6.04
CA TYR A 30 3.29 -4.76 -6.98
C TYR A 30 2.38 -5.92 -6.64
N ASN A 31 1.73 -6.51 -7.66
CA ASN A 31 0.99 -7.76 -7.50
C ASN A 31 1.96 -8.96 -7.54
N PRO A 32 2.16 -9.68 -6.43
CA PRO A 32 3.04 -10.85 -6.39
C PRO A 32 2.38 -12.14 -6.88
N PHE A 33 1.08 -12.12 -7.18
CA PHE A 33 0.34 -13.30 -7.64
C PHE A 33 0.51 -13.51 -9.15
N ASP A 34 0.42 -14.77 -9.55
CA ASP A 34 0.47 -15.18 -10.96
C ASP A 34 -0.85 -14.96 -11.71
N GLU A 35 -1.84 -14.36 -11.06
CA GLU A 35 -3.14 -14.02 -11.61
C GLU A 35 -3.51 -12.56 -11.30
N ALA A 36 -4.53 -12.06 -11.98
CA ALA A 36 -5.08 -10.75 -11.71
C ALA A 36 -5.91 -10.75 -10.42
N VAL A 37 -5.56 -9.89 -9.46
CA VAL A 37 -6.14 -9.86 -8.12
C VAL A 37 -6.78 -8.50 -7.86
N GLU A 38 -7.91 -8.52 -7.15
CA GLU A 38 -8.54 -7.33 -6.61
C GLU A 38 -7.98 -7.03 -5.21
N PHE A 39 -7.48 -5.81 -5.05
CA PHE A 39 -6.92 -5.31 -3.81
C PHE A 39 -7.83 -4.23 -3.24
N THR A 40 -8.01 -4.21 -1.92
CA THR A 40 -8.69 -3.11 -1.23
C THR A 40 -7.69 -2.25 -0.49
N VAL A 41 -7.98 -0.96 -0.38
CA VAL A 41 -7.11 0.07 0.17
C VAL A 41 -7.84 0.78 1.29
N GLN A 42 -7.19 0.87 2.44
CA GLN A 42 -7.68 1.56 3.62
C GLN A 42 -6.58 2.44 4.21
N VAL A 43 -6.98 3.52 4.87
CA VAL A 43 -6.12 4.39 5.66
C VAL A 43 -6.66 4.43 7.08
N ASP A 44 -5.77 4.38 8.07
CA ASP A 44 -6.17 4.36 9.49
C ASP A 44 -6.23 5.76 10.14
N ASN A 45 -5.73 6.79 9.43
CA ASN A 45 -5.78 8.17 9.88
C ASN A 45 -6.61 9.01 8.88
N PRO A 46 -7.69 9.68 9.32
CA PRO A 46 -8.59 10.46 8.46
C PRO A 46 -7.93 11.70 7.82
N ALA A 47 -6.75 12.12 8.28
CA ALA A 47 -5.97 13.17 7.64
C ALA A 47 -5.39 12.73 6.28
N PHE A 48 -5.37 11.41 6.00
CA PHE A 48 -4.98 10.85 4.71
C PHE A 48 -6.21 10.36 3.95
N ILE A 49 -6.17 10.50 2.63
CA ILE A 49 -7.26 10.07 1.75
C ILE A 49 -6.65 9.27 0.61
N ALA A 50 -6.98 7.98 0.51
CA ALA A 50 -6.60 7.16 -0.64
C ALA A 50 -7.44 7.53 -1.86
N GLY A 51 -6.82 7.63 -3.04
CA GLY A 51 -7.50 8.00 -4.28
C GLY A 51 -8.45 6.92 -4.82
N SER A 52 -8.35 5.69 -4.32
CA SER A 52 -9.26 4.59 -4.63
C SER A 52 -9.40 3.66 -3.43
N ARG A 53 -10.59 3.08 -3.24
CA ARG A 53 -10.88 2.12 -2.16
C ARG A 53 -10.56 0.68 -2.55
N SER A 54 -10.56 0.38 -3.84
CA SER A 54 -10.10 -0.88 -4.40
C SER A 54 -9.55 -0.67 -5.80
N PHE A 55 -8.74 -1.62 -6.25
CA PHE A 55 -8.25 -1.66 -7.62
C PHE A 55 -7.94 -3.11 -8.01
N ARG A 56 -8.08 -3.40 -9.31
CA ARG A 56 -7.65 -4.69 -9.88
C ARG A 56 -6.28 -4.52 -10.51
N LEU A 57 -5.37 -5.44 -10.22
CA LEU A 57 -4.02 -5.43 -10.78
C LEU A 57 -3.72 -6.78 -11.42
N ASP A 58 -3.27 -6.74 -12.67
CA ASP A 58 -2.93 -7.95 -13.41
C ASP A 58 -1.71 -8.67 -12.81
N SER A 59 -1.56 -9.93 -13.20
CA SER A 59 -0.45 -10.79 -12.80
C SER A 59 0.89 -10.09 -12.99
N ARG A 60 1.69 -10.03 -11.91
CA ARG A 60 3.05 -9.46 -11.90
C ARG A 60 3.14 -8.03 -12.45
N LYS A 61 2.07 -7.24 -12.35
CA LYS A 61 2.07 -5.80 -12.67
C LYS A 61 2.26 -4.95 -11.43
N SER A 62 2.76 -3.74 -11.65
CA SER A 62 2.85 -2.68 -10.65
C SER A 62 1.81 -1.61 -10.93
N SER A 63 1.30 -0.97 -9.88
CA SER A 63 0.42 0.18 -9.92
C SER A 63 0.85 1.18 -8.85
N SER A 64 0.45 2.45 -9.01
CA SER A 64 0.72 3.49 -8.04
C SER A 64 -0.58 3.91 -7.34
N ILE A 65 -0.64 3.72 -6.04
CA ILE A 65 -1.77 4.11 -5.20
C ILE A 65 -1.57 5.56 -4.78
N THR A 66 -2.48 6.43 -5.21
CA THR A 66 -2.44 7.85 -4.83
C THR A 66 -2.99 8.05 -3.42
N VAL A 67 -2.31 8.86 -2.63
CA VAL A 67 -2.72 9.23 -1.27
C VAL A 67 -2.58 10.74 -1.09
N GLN A 68 -3.63 11.41 -0.68
CA GLN A 68 -3.62 12.83 -0.36
C GLN A 68 -3.49 13.04 1.14
N PHE A 69 -2.83 14.12 1.53
CA PHE A 69 -2.75 14.56 2.93
C PHE A 69 -3.44 15.92 3.11
N LYS A 70 -4.35 16.01 4.07
CA LYS A 70 -5.09 17.23 4.42
C LYS A 70 -5.10 17.42 5.94
N SER A 71 -4.17 18.21 6.43
CA SER A 71 -4.13 18.66 7.83
C SER A 71 -3.15 19.80 7.99
N ASP A 72 -3.46 20.74 8.88
CA ASP A 72 -2.57 21.86 9.23
C ASP A 72 -1.51 21.48 10.28
N LYS A 73 -1.46 20.20 10.68
CA LYS A 73 -0.48 19.66 11.61
C LYS A 73 0.20 18.45 11.00
N ALA A 74 1.47 18.21 11.33
CA ALA A 74 2.12 16.97 10.97
C ALA A 74 1.35 15.77 11.57
N GLN A 75 1.16 14.72 10.79
CA GLN A 75 0.42 13.52 11.18
C GLN A 75 1.14 12.27 10.68
N ALA A 76 0.90 11.13 11.32
CA ALA A 76 1.34 9.84 10.83
C ALA A 76 0.14 8.92 10.62
N GLY A 77 0.23 8.02 9.66
CA GLY A 77 -0.80 7.04 9.37
C GLY A 77 -0.24 5.82 8.68
N ARG A 78 -1.10 4.87 8.38
CA ARG A 78 -0.79 3.68 7.60
C ARG A 78 -1.77 3.54 6.44
N LEU A 79 -1.23 3.29 5.26
CA LEU A 79 -1.97 2.74 4.14
C LEU A 79 -1.93 1.22 4.28
N ILE A 80 -3.10 0.59 4.25
CA ILE A 80 -3.29 -0.84 4.41
C ILE A 80 -3.87 -1.35 3.11
N VAL A 81 -3.14 -2.22 2.42
CA VAL A 81 -3.61 -2.90 1.21
C VAL A 81 -3.89 -4.36 1.55
N THR A 82 -5.07 -4.87 1.19
CA THR A 82 -5.44 -6.26 1.46
C THR A 82 -5.87 -6.97 0.17
N ALA A 83 -5.59 -8.27 0.11
CA ALA A 83 -6.11 -9.19 -0.90
C ALA A 83 -6.90 -10.29 -0.18
N ALA A 84 -8.08 -9.94 0.36
CA ALA A 84 -8.83 -10.79 1.30
C ALA A 84 -9.10 -12.22 0.80
N GLN A 85 -9.23 -12.41 -0.52
CA GLN A 85 -9.47 -13.71 -1.13
C GLN A 85 -8.19 -14.53 -1.39
N ARG A 86 -7.00 -13.99 -1.11
CA ARG A 86 -5.71 -14.62 -1.46
C ARG A 86 -4.81 -14.81 -0.26
N VAL A 87 -4.59 -13.76 0.54
CA VAL A 87 -3.72 -13.81 1.72
C VAL A 87 -4.35 -13.03 2.88
N PRO A 88 -4.25 -13.56 4.11
CA PRO A 88 -4.77 -12.87 5.29
C PRO A 88 -3.88 -11.70 5.74
N THR A 89 -2.60 -11.68 5.34
CA THR A 89 -1.64 -10.65 5.76
C THR A 89 -1.71 -9.44 4.83
N PRO A 90 -2.00 -8.23 5.33
CA PRO A 90 -2.00 -7.02 4.52
C PRO A 90 -0.58 -6.51 4.22
N TRP A 91 -0.46 -5.70 3.17
CA TRP A 91 0.69 -4.82 2.98
C TRP A 91 0.46 -3.52 3.74
N ILE A 92 1.45 -3.08 4.50
CA ILE A 92 1.39 -1.88 5.33
C ILE A 92 2.41 -0.87 4.81
N PHE A 93 1.97 0.34 4.49
CA PHE A 93 2.85 1.45 4.14
C PHE A 93 2.67 2.56 5.18
N PHE A 94 3.76 2.95 5.85
CA PHE A 94 3.74 4.05 6.79
C PHE A 94 3.71 5.38 6.03
N LEU A 95 2.80 6.27 6.43
CA LEU A 95 2.60 7.59 5.86
C LEU A 95 3.01 8.64 6.89
N LYS A 96 3.67 9.70 6.43
CA LYS A 96 4.00 10.88 7.23
C LYS A 96 3.50 12.13 6.51
N GLY A 97 2.52 12.78 7.09
CA GLY A 97 2.00 14.06 6.66
C GLY A 97 2.87 15.18 7.19
N ALA A 98 3.37 16.03 6.30
CA ALA A 98 4.14 17.23 6.64
C ALA A 98 3.36 18.48 6.21
N THR A 99 3.48 19.54 7.00
CA THR A 99 2.91 20.88 6.74
C THR A 99 3.83 21.71 5.89
#